data_AF-A0A6V7IWL8-F1
#
_entry.id   AF-A0A6V7IWL8-F1
#
_cell.length_a   1.000
_cell.length_b   1.000
_cell.length_c   1.000
_cell.angle_alpha   90.00
_cell.angle_beta   90.00
_cell.angle_gamma   90.00
#
_symmetry.space_group_name_H-M   'P 1'
#
loop_
_entity.id
_entity.type
_entity.pdbx_description
1 polymer ?
#
loop_
_entity_poly.entity_id
_entity_poly.type
_entity_poly.pdbx_seq_one_letter_code
_entity_poly.pdbx_strand_id
1 'polypeptide(L)' 'AAFNCPKKDGQYEDPVQCDKYYECEDGVAREKLCPDGLVFDPLNRKINKCDHVFNVDCGERLEL' A
#
# COMPACT_ATOMS: atom_id res chain seq x y z
N ALA A 1 -11.82 -2.97 -9.15
CA ALA A 1 -12.61 -3.00 -7.91
C ALA A 1 -12.27 -1.75 -7.10
N ALA A 2 -13.23 -1.08 -6.47
CA ALA A 2 -12.93 0.07 -5.61
C ALA A 2 -12.49 -0.46 -4.24
N PHE A 3 -11.26 -0.14 -3.81
CA PHE A 3 -10.79 -0.45 -2.47
C PHE A 3 -11.65 0.29 -1.44
N ASN A 4 -12.07 -0.42 -0.39
CA ASN A 4 -12.94 0.17 0.63
C ASN A 4 -12.07 0.68 1.78
N CYS A 5 -12.06 2.00 1.97
CA CYS A 5 -11.26 2.65 3.00
C CYS A 5 -11.72 2.26 4.40
N PRO A 6 -10.90 1.54 5.20
CA PRO A 6 -11.31 1.14 6.54
C PRO A 6 -11.37 2.34 7.51
N LYS A 7 -10.66 3.43 7.23
CA LYS A 7 -10.87 4.75 7.86
C LYS A 7 -10.96 5.83 6.79
N LYS A 8 -11.54 6.98 7.15
CA LYS A 8 -11.67 8.14 6.25
C LYS A 8 -10.32 8.57 5.68
N ASP A 9 -9.28 8.55 6.51
CA ASP A 9 -7.95 9.01 6.15
C ASP A 9 -6.90 7.97 6.54
N GLY A 10 -5.96 7.71 5.64
CA GLY A 10 -4.87 6.78 5.88
C GLY A 10 -4.30 6.16 4.60
N GLN A 11 -3.24 5.37 4.77
CA GLN A 11 -2.64 4.60 3.68
C GLN A 11 -2.73 3.12 4.01
N TYR A 12 -3.15 2.32 3.04
CA TYR A 12 -3.46 0.90 3.20
C TYR A 12 -2.85 0.08 2.10
N GLU A 13 -2.38 -1.12 2.44
CA GLU A 13 -1.81 -2.04 1.46
C GLU A 13 -2.87 -2.59 0.50
N ASP A 14 -2.46 -2.85 -0.74
CA ASP A 14 -3.29 -3.61 -1.67
C ASP A 14 -3.18 -5.12 -1.36
N PRO A 15 -4.30 -5.87 -1.35
CA PRO A 15 -4.32 -7.29 -1.01
C PRO A 15 -3.76 -8.21 -2.11
N VAL A 16 -3.43 -7.69 -3.29
CA VAL A 16 -3.01 -8.43 -4.48
C VAL A 16 -1.61 -8.00 -4.92
N GLN A 17 -1.31 -6.71 -4.91
CA GLN A 17 -0.07 -6.12 -5.41
C GLN A 17 0.76 -5.53 -4.26
N CYS A 18 1.99 -6.01 -4.12
CA CYS A 18 2.89 -5.60 -3.06
C CYS A 18 3.36 -4.14 -3.15
N ASP A 19 3.56 -3.64 -4.37
CA ASP A 19 3.97 -2.26 -4.66
C ASP A 19 2.80 -1.26 -4.70
N LYS A 20 1.56 -1.75 -4.71
CA LYS A 20 0.36 -0.91 -4.71
C LYS A 20 -0.15 -0.66 -3.29
N TYR A 21 -0.65 0.54 -3.08
CA TYR A 21 -1.35 0.94 -1.88
C TYR A 21 -2.46 1.93 -2.18
N TYR A 22 -3.39 2.06 -1.25
CA TYR A 22 -4.51 2.97 -1.32
C TYR A 22 -4.35 4.09 -0.31
N GLU A 23 -4.38 5.31 -0.79
CA GLU A 23 -4.49 6.50 0.04
C GLU A 23 -5.95 6.91 0.14
N CYS A 24 -6.49 6.77 1.34
CA CYS A 24 -7.83 7.21 1.68
C CYS A 24 -7.78 8.66 2.10
N GLU A 25 -8.61 9.49 1.47
CA GLU A 25 -8.85 10.89 1.82
C GLU A 25 -10.36 11.13 1.84
N ASP A 26 -10.91 11.54 2.98
CA ASP A 26 -12.37 11.68 3.20
C ASP A 26 -13.20 10.44 2.79
N GLY A 27 -12.62 9.24 2.94
CA GLY A 27 -13.24 7.96 2.56
C GLY A 27 -13.14 7.60 1.09
N VAL A 28 -12.46 8.41 0.28
CA VAL A 28 -12.18 8.12 -1.13
C VAL A 28 -10.82 7.43 -1.24
N ALA A 29 -10.81 6.18 -1.68
CA ALA A 29 -9.58 5.43 -1.95
C ALA A 29 -8.95 5.89 -3.27
N ARG A 30 -7.71 6.36 -3.20
CA ARG A 30 -6.87 6.66 -4.36
C ARG A 30 -5.78 5.63 -4.47
N GLU A 31 -5.73 4.92 -5.58
CA GLU A 31 -4.62 4.01 -5.85
C GLU A 31 -3.32 4.78 -6.06
N LYS A 32 -2.26 4.30 -5.45
CA LYS A 32 -0.89 4.76 -5.62
C LYS A 32 0.05 3.57 -5.69
N LEU A 33 1.16 3.77 -6.38
CA LEU A 33 2.21 2.78 -6.53
C LEU A 33 3.46 3.31 -5.85
N CYS A 34 4.20 2.42 -5.22
CA CYS A 34 5.53 2.70 -4.73
C CYS A 34 6.50 2.90 -5.91
N PRO A 35 7.62 3.60 -5.69
CA PRO A 35 8.69 3.69 -6.68
C PRO A 35 9.17 2.30 -7.10
N ASP A 36 9.71 2.20 -8.31
CA ASP A 36 10.21 0.95 -8.87
C ASP A 36 11.19 0.23 -7.91
N GLY A 37 10.91 -1.05 -7.66
CA GLY A 37 11.69 -1.89 -6.75
C GLY A 37 11.40 -1.70 -5.24
N LEU A 38 10.43 -0.86 -4.88
CA LEU A 38 9.95 -0.68 -3.50
C LEU A 38 8.50 -1.13 -3.37
N VAL A 39 8.13 -1.46 -2.15
CA VAL A 39 6.82 -2.02 -1.80
C VAL A 39 6.25 -1.39 -0.55
N PHE A 40 4.92 -1.38 -0.46
CA PHE A 40 4.26 -0.65 0.61
C PHE A 40 4.33 -1.42 1.94
N ASP A 41 4.96 -0.79 2.94
CA ASP A 41 5.02 -1.26 4.31
C ASP A 41 3.97 -0.55 5.18
N PRO A 42 2.85 -1.21 5.53
CA PRO A 42 1.81 -0.61 6.38
C PRO A 42 2.34 -0.25 7.79
N LEU A 43 3.37 -0.97 8.25
CA LEU A 43 3.97 -0.84 9.58
C LEU A 43 4.94 0.35 9.68
N ASN A 44 5.44 0.85 8.54
CA ASN A 44 6.40 1.94 8.50
C ASN A 44 5.75 3.23 8.98
N ARG A 45 6.36 3.91 9.96
CA ARG A 45 5.85 5.18 10.50
C ARG A 45 6.35 6.40 9.73
N LYS A 46 7.20 6.21 8.72
CA LYS A 46 7.69 7.29 7.87
C LYS A 46 6.59 7.79 6.92
N ILE A 47 6.78 9.00 6.42
CA ILE A 47 5.92 9.60 5.38
C ILE A 47 5.97 8.75 4.10
N ASN A 48 7.16 8.27 3.73
CA ASN A 48 7.32 7.24 2.71
C ASN A 48 7.24 5.88 3.39
N LYS A 49 6.09 5.22 3.21
CA LYS A 49 5.85 3.84 3.65
C LYS A 49 6.41 2.80 2.68
N CYS A 50 6.93 3.22 1.54
CA CYS A 50 7.58 2.32 0.59
C CYS A 50 8.96 1.90 1.10
N ASP A 51 9.19 0.60 1.21
CA ASP A 51 10.46 0.01 1.62
C ASP A 51 10.83 -1.17 0.69
N HIS A 52 12.01 -1.75 0.85
CA HIS A 52 12.42 -2.86 -0.02
C HIS A 52 11.60 -4.12 0.27
N VAL A 53 11.38 -4.93 -0.78
CA VAL A 53 10.72 -6.26 -0.69
C VAL A 53 11.32 -7.19 0.36
N PHE A 54 12.59 -7.00 0.71
CA PHE A 54 13.27 -7.81 1.73
C PHE A 54 12.92 -7.40 3.17
N ASN A 55 12.42 -6.18 3.38
CA ASN A 55 12.04 -5.65 4.69
C ASN A 55 10.53 -5.77 4.95
N VAL A 56 9.73 -5.96 3.89
CA VAL A 56 8.27 -6.02 3.94
C VAL A 56 7.82 -7.43 3.63
N ASP A 57 7.04 -8.02 4.52
CA ASP A 57 6.42 -9.31 4.25
C ASP A 57 5.18 -9.10 3.38
N CYS A 58 5.33 -9.29 2.07
CA CYS A 58 4.21 -9.24 1.15
C CYS A 58 3.47 -10.57 0.97
N GLY A 59 3.99 -11.65 1.55
CA GLY A 59 3.37 -12.97 1.47
C GLY A 59 2.99 -13.36 0.03
N GLU A 60 1.68 -13.49 -0.21
CA GLU A 60 1.10 -13.94 -1.48
C GLU A 60 0.72 -12.78 -2.44
N ARG A 61 1.01 -11.52 -2.07
CA ARG A 61 0.73 -10.30 -2.85
C ARG A 61 1.69 -10.11 -4.04
N LEU A 62 1.91 -11.16 -4.82
CA LEU A 62 2.91 -11.24 -5.90
C LEU A 62 2.27 -11.30 -7.29
N GLU A 63 0.98 -11.00 -7.42
CA GLU A 63 0.35 -10.88 -8.74
C GLU A 63 0.86 -9.60 -9.41
N LEU A 64 1.81 -9.77 -10.33
CA LEU A 64 2.32 -8.75 -11.25
C LEU A 64 1.28 -8.40 -12.32
#